data_AF-A0A2N2SSV5-F1
#
_entry.id   AF-A0A2N2SSV5-F1
#
_cell.length_a   1.000
_cell.length_b   1.000
_cell.length_c   1.000
_cell.angle_alpha   90.00
_cell.angle_beta   90.00
_cell.angle_gamma   90.00
#
_symmetry.space_group_name_H-M   'P 1'
#
loop_
_entity.id
_entity.type
_entity.pdbx_description
1 polymer ?
#
loop_
_entity_poly.entity_id
_entity_poly.type
_entity_poly.pdbx_seq_one_letter_code
_entity_poly.pdbx_strand_id
1 'polypeptide(L)'
;LGRTCDRPCEPACRRARVEENNGEHPEPVAICRLKRVAADYKDDVKARMPSVAPPNGWRVACVGAGPSSLTVARDLAPLGYDVTVFDGEAKPGGFIRSQIPRFRLPESVIDEETGYILDLGVTFISGQRVESMRGLLAQGYDAVFVGCGAPRGRELDLPGRKEAAAHIHLGIDWLASVSFGHITCVAPRVIVLGGGNTAIDTARSLRRFGANVTILYRRTLQDMPAHETEIAEAREEGIAIQMLCSPVGIKRNKNSLSVTCIKMKPGDKDASGRARPVPIAGSEFTVEADAVISAIGQIIAAEGFEGLVNGRGIIEADGNSATGMKGFFAGGDAVLGPATVTAAIGAGRRAAAAIGAYIQGGQFKDNGKLEISYKGMPLNDYDKIPRNRGSLLPVAERLRNIETEVHLPIEADQVLAEARRCIRCGSLKSSFVGMPYFGKICLACRNCEVVCPNQALRFPHFYTVEKGRWHYEFDYPKKAGGGYPNPLRAAEAPEFNAIASQLTETEKVIY
;
A
#
# COMPACT_ATOMS: atom_id res chain seq x y z
N LEU A 1 2.00 -5.93 5.31
CA LEU A 1 2.37 -5.08 4.14
C LEU A 1 3.20 -5.78 3.07
N GLY A 2 4.27 -6.52 3.41
CA GLY A 2 5.12 -7.18 2.40
C GLY A 2 4.44 -8.28 1.54
N ARG A 3 3.19 -8.62 1.85
CA ARG A 3 2.34 -9.57 1.13
C ARG A 3 1.35 -8.93 0.15
N THR A 4 0.80 -7.76 0.49
CA THR A 4 -0.40 -7.19 -0.17
C THR A 4 -0.19 -5.80 -0.76
N CYS A 5 0.99 -5.21 -0.61
CA CYS A 5 1.27 -3.85 -1.07
C CYS A 5 1.49 -3.80 -2.59
N ASP A 6 0.87 -2.81 -3.25
CA ASP A 6 1.03 -2.51 -4.68
C ASP A 6 2.36 -1.83 -5.04
N ARG A 7 3.35 -1.90 -4.13
CA ARG A 7 4.75 -1.51 -4.37
C ARG A 7 4.96 -0.06 -4.84
N PRO A 8 4.24 0.97 -4.34
CA PRO A 8 4.38 2.34 -4.84
C PRO A 8 5.78 2.94 -4.61
N CYS A 9 6.58 2.36 -3.71
CA CYS A 9 7.96 2.75 -3.45
C CYS A 9 8.96 2.23 -4.49
N GLU A 10 8.63 1.16 -5.22
CA GLU A 10 9.56 0.52 -6.15
C GLU A 10 9.74 1.31 -7.45
N PRO A 11 8.70 1.89 -8.08
CA PRO A 11 8.88 2.80 -9.22
C PRO A 11 9.73 4.04 -8.90
N ALA A 12 9.71 4.50 -7.64
CA ALA A 12 10.52 5.62 -7.17
C ALA A 12 11.95 5.21 -6.75
N CYS A 13 12.28 3.91 -6.79
CA CYS A 13 13.57 3.41 -6.34
C CYS A 13 14.68 3.93 -7.25
N ARG A 14 15.68 4.59 -6.66
CA ARG A 14 16.83 5.14 -7.41
C ARG A 14 17.66 4.03 -8.11
N ARG A 15 17.56 2.77 -7.67
CA ARG A 15 18.16 1.62 -8.37
C ARG A 15 17.62 1.48 -9.80
N ALA A 16 16.33 1.75 -10.04
CA ALA A 16 15.77 1.71 -11.39
C ALA A 16 16.53 2.68 -12.33
N ARG A 17 16.86 3.89 -11.86
CA ARG A 17 17.64 4.87 -12.65
C ARG A 17 19.09 4.47 -12.91
N VAL A 18 19.70 3.68 -12.02
CA VAL A 18 21.03 3.08 -12.28
C VAL A 18 20.91 2.03 -13.38
N GLU A 19 19.86 1.23 -13.33
CA GLU A 19 19.65 0.15 -14.30
C GLU A 19 19.15 0.66 -15.66
N GLU A 20 18.50 1.83 -15.71
CA GLU A 20 18.12 2.53 -16.96
C GLU A 20 19.33 2.80 -17.86
N ASN A 21 20.49 3.09 -17.26
CA ASN A 21 21.74 3.31 -17.99
C ASN A 21 22.42 1.99 -18.43
N ASN A 22 21.91 0.84 -17.98
CA ASN A 22 22.59 -0.45 -18.06
C ASN A 22 21.78 -1.56 -18.77
N GLY A 23 20.54 -1.29 -19.22
CA GLY A 23 19.72 -2.25 -19.96
C GLY A 23 18.32 -1.72 -20.32
N GLU A 24 17.56 -2.51 -21.09
CA GLU A 24 16.23 -2.13 -21.60
C GLU A 24 15.12 -2.16 -20.53
N HIS A 25 15.33 -2.90 -19.43
CA HIS A 25 14.34 -3.12 -18.39
C HIS A 25 14.92 -2.83 -17.00
N PRO A 26 14.86 -1.58 -16.53
CA PRO A 26 15.35 -1.22 -15.20
C PRO A 26 14.53 -1.90 -14.11
N GLU A 27 15.21 -2.58 -13.18
CA GLU A 27 14.56 -3.26 -12.08
C GLU A 27 14.84 -2.54 -10.75
N PRO A 28 13.80 -2.15 -10.00
CA PRO A 28 14.00 -1.58 -8.67
C PRO A 28 14.47 -2.65 -7.67
N VAL A 29 14.85 -2.21 -6.48
CA VAL A 29 14.94 -3.14 -5.34
C VAL A 29 13.54 -3.71 -5.05
N ALA A 30 13.44 -5.00 -4.76
CA ALA A 30 12.22 -5.69 -4.32
C ALA A 30 11.86 -5.30 -2.88
N ILE A 31 11.60 -4.01 -2.65
CA ILE A 31 11.31 -3.41 -1.34
C ILE A 31 10.12 -4.11 -0.67
N CYS A 32 9.09 -4.45 -1.44
CA CYS A 32 7.92 -5.16 -0.89
C CYS A 32 8.31 -6.53 -0.33
N ARG A 33 9.19 -7.26 -1.04
CA ARG A 33 9.69 -8.57 -0.59
C ARG A 33 10.62 -8.44 0.60
N LEU A 34 11.54 -7.48 0.60
CA LEU A 34 12.42 -7.24 1.74
C LEU A 34 11.64 -6.88 3.02
N LYS A 35 10.50 -6.17 2.89
CA LYS A 35 9.59 -5.94 4.02
C LYS A 35 8.98 -7.24 4.53
N ARG A 36 8.61 -8.17 3.64
CA ARG A 36 8.10 -9.49 4.03
C ARG A 36 9.18 -10.30 4.74
N VAL A 37 10.39 -10.34 4.20
CA VAL A 37 11.54 -11.01 4.82
C VAL A 37 11.75 -10.53 6.24
N ALA A 38 11.79 -9.20 6.46
CA ALA A 38 11.94 -8.65 7.79
C ALA A 38 10.80 -9.06 8.76
N ALA A 39 9.59 -9.29 8.24
CA ALA A 39 8.44 -9.73 9.03
C ALA A 39 8.40 -11.25 9.26
N ASP A 40 8.92 -12.04 8.33
CA ASP A 40 8.92 -13.51 8.38
C ASP A 40 10.11 -14.06 9.19
N TYR A 41 11.27 -13.39 9.15
CA TYR A 41 12.48 -13.78 9.90
C TYR A 41 12.69 -12.98 11.21
N LYS A 42 11.66 -12.25 11.68
CA LYS A 42 11.77 -11.55 12.96
C LYS A 42 11.75 -12.54 14.12
N ASP A 43 12.56 -12.27 15.14
CA ASP A 43 12.34 -12.81 16.48
C ASP A 43 11.15 -12.09 17.14
N ASP A 44 10.80 -12.48 18.37
CA ASP A 44 9.80 -11.76 19.15
C ASP A 44 10.14 -10.26 19.27
N VAL A 45 9.19 -9.43 18.84
CA VAL A 45 9.32 -7.97 18.84
C VAL A 45 8.62 -7.30 20.01
N LYS A 46 7.93 -8.04 20.89
CA LYS A 46 7.14 -7.47 22.00
C LYS A 46 7.95 -6.53 22.89
N ALA A 47 9.18 -6.92 23.25
CA ALA A 47 10.08 -6.07 24.05
C ALA A 47 10.54 -4.78 23.35
N ARG A 48 10.36 -4.69 22.02
CA ARG A 48 10.69 -3.53 21.19
C ARG A 48 9.45 -2.70 20.83
N MET A 49 8.26 -3.14 21.22
CA MET A 49 7.03 -2.39 21.04
C MET A 49 7.01 -1.16 21.96
N PRO A 50 6.32 -0.07 21.58
CA PRO A 50 6.20 1.10 22.42
C PRO A 50 5.58 0.75 23.78
N SER A 51 6.13 1.29 24.86
CA SER A 51 5.47 1.27 26.16
C SER A 51 4.31 2.28 26.20
N VAL A 52 3.27 1.95 26.96
CA VAL A 52 2.11 2.82 27.16
C VAL A 52 2.41 3.82 28.27
N ALA A 53 2.28 5.12 27.98
CA ALA A 53 2.38 6.18 28.98
C ALA A 53 1.20 6.12 29.98
N PRO A 54 1.33 6.71 31.18
CA PRO A 54 0.22 6.83 32.12
C PRO A 54 -1.03 7.45 31.47
N PRO A 55 -2.25 7.05 31.89
CA PRO A 55 -3.49 7.59 31.34
C PRO A 55 -3.51 9.12 31.38
N ASN A 56 -3.81 9.75 30.25
CA ASN A 56 -3.82 11.21 30.10
C ASN A 56 -5.22 11.82 30.27
N GLY A 57 -6.24 10.99 30.51
CA GLY A 57 -7.62 11.41 30.75
C GLY A 57 -8.48 11.56 29.49
N TRP A 58 -7.91 11.43 28.30
CA TRP A 58 -8.61 11.62 27.02
C TRP A 58 -9.07 10.31 26.40
N ARG A 59 -10.29 10.30 25.86
CA ARG A 59 -10.96 9.12 25.31
C ARG A 59 -11.23 9.28 23.82
N VAL A 60 -10.86 8.27 23.04
CA VAL A 60 -11.04 8.26 21.57
C VAL A 60 -11.77 7.00 21.14
N ALA A 61 -12.84 7.16 20.37
CA ALA A 61 -13.55 6.05 19.74
C ALA A 61 -13.13 5.89 18.28
N CYS A 62 -12.87 4.67 17.85
CA CYS A 62 -12.59 4.31 16.47
C CYS A 62 -13.71 3.40 15.94
N VAL A 63 -14.35 3.78 14.84
CA VAL A 63 -15.42 3.02 14.18
C VAL A 63 -14.82 2.18 13.04
N GLY A 64 -14.98 0.86 13.13
CA GLY A 64 -14.31 -0.14 12.30
C GLY A 64 -12.93 -0.50 12.84
N ALA A 65 -12.54 -1.77 12.75
CA ALA A 65 -11.27 -2.37 13.13
C ALA A 65 -10.41 -2.72 11.91
N GLY A 66 -10.54 -1.95 10.82
CA GLY A 66 -9.67 -2.03 9.66
C GLY A 66 -8.31 -1.35 9.87
N PRO A 67 -7.39 -1.43 8.88
CA PRO A 67 -6.03 -0.88 9.00
C PRO A 67 -5.97 0.60 9.40
N SER A 68 -6.94 1.41 8.96
CA SER A 68 -7.00 2.85 9.27
C SER A 68 -7.21 3.11 10.77
N SER A 69 -8.28 2.55 11.34
CA SER A 69 -8.62 2.70 12.76
C SER A 69 -7.62 2.03 13.69
N LEU A 70 -7.12 0.85 13.32
CA LEU A 70 -6.06 0.18 14.07
C LEU A 70 -4.78 1.00 14.10
N THR A 71 -4.48 1.75 13.02
CA THR A 71 -3.35 2.69 13.03
C THR A 71 -3.59 3.86 13.98
N VAL A 72 -4.81 4.41 14.03
CA VAL A 72 -5.16 5.44 15.01
C VAL A 72 -4.97 4.94 16.44
N ALA A 73 -5.47 3.73 16.73
CA ALA A 73 -5.31 3.10 18.04
C ALA A 73 -3.83 2.87 18.38
N ARG A 74 -3.05 2.32 17.45
CA ARG A 74 -1.61 2.08 17.61
C ARG A 74 -0.81 3.35 17.88
N ASP A 75 -1.18 4.48 17.26
CA ASP A 75 -0.44 5.73 17.38
C ASP A 75 -0.87 6.54 18.62
N LEU A 76 -2.11 6.40 19.10
CA LEU A 76 -2.63 7.11 20.28
C LEU A 76 -2.45 6.35 21.59
N ALA A 77 -2.67 5.03 21.63
CA ALA A 77 -2.60 4.25 22.88
C ALA A 77 -1.24 4.39 23.61
N PRO A 78 -0.08 4.36 22.93
CA PRO A 78 1.21 4.57 23.59
C PRO A 78 1.36 5.95 24.27
N LEU A 79 0.56 6.93 23.87
CA LEU A 79 0.57 8.29 24.42
C LEU A 79 -0.38 8.44 25.63
N GLY A 80 -0.98 7.35 26.11
CA GLY A 80 -1.84 7.33 27.30
C GLY A 80 -3.31 7.66 27.04
N TYR A 81 -3.76 7.69 25.78
CA TYR A 81 -5.18 7.85 25.43
C TYR A 81 -5.94 6.55 25.69
N ASP A 82 -7.16 6.65 26.23
CA ASP A 82 -8.10 5.54 26.29
C ASP A 82 -8.76 5.38 24.91
N VAL A 83 -8.35 4.35 24.16
CA VAL A 83 -8.85 4.09 22.81
C VAL A 83 -9.79 2.90 22.81
N THR A 84 -11.02 3.11 22.35
CA THR A 84 -12.00 2.05 22.08
C THR A 84 -12.17 1.86 20.58
N VAL A 85 -12.05 0.63 20.09
CA VAL A 85 -12.31 0.25 18.68
C VAL A 85 -13.59 -0.57 18.63
N PHE A 86 -14.58 -0.11 17.86
CA PHE A 86 -15.85 -0.80 17.61
C PHE A 86 -15.82 -1.46 16.24
N ASP A 87 -16.22 -2.73 16.14
CA ASP A 87 -16.42 -3.40 14.85
C ASP A 87 -17.61 -4.36 14.90
N GLY A 88 -18.29 -4.50 13.76
CA GLY A 88 -19.41 -5.44 13.62
C GLY A 88 -18.96 -6.90 13.52
N GLU A 89 -17.70 -7.15 13.19
CA GLU A 89 -17.10 -8.46 13.08
C GLU A 89 -16.52 -8.97 14.41
N ALA A 90 -16.38 -10.29 14.52
CA ALA A 90 -15.86 -10.94 15.72
C ALA A 90 -14.35 -10.69 15.95
N LYS A 91 -13.58 -10.47 14.87
CA LYS A 91 -12.12 -10.29 14.92
C LYS A 91 -11.69 -9.00 14.20
N PRO A 92 -10.63 -8.32 14.67
CA PRO A 92 -10.11 -7.13 14.03
C PRO A 92 -9.44 -7.47 12.68
N GLY A 93 -9.26 -6.45 11.84
CA GLY A 93 -8.61 -6.54 10.53
C GLY A 93 -9.46 -5.99 9.39
N GLY A 94 -10.79 -5.96 9.54
CA GLY A 94 -11.70 -5.53 8.47
C GLY A 94 -11.41 -6.24 7.15
N PHE A 95 -11.31 -5.48 6.05
CA PHE A 95 -11.13 -6.05 4.70
C PHE A 95 -9.82 -6.81 4.48
N ILE A 96 -8.74 -6.56 5.24
CA ILE A 96 -7.55 -7.41 5.09
C ILE A 96 -7.81 -8.85 5.58
N ARG A 97 -8.83 -9.05 6.43
CA ARG A 97 -9.30 -10.37 6.88
C ARG A 97 -10.42 -10.90 5.99
N SER A 98 -11.43 -10.09 5.70
CA SER A 98 -12.65 -10.56 5.02
C SER A 98 -12.58 -10.54 3.50
N GLN A 99 -11.61 -9.85 2.88
CA GLN A 99 -11.59 -9.65 1.42
C GLN A 99 -10.30 -10.12 0.74
N ILE A 100 -9.17 -10.10 1.44
CA ILE A 100 -7.91 -10.60 0.87
C ILE A 100 -7.86 -12.11 1.05
N PRO A 101 -7.71 -12.90 -0.04
CA PRO A 101 -7.64 -14.35 0.07
C PRO A 101 -6.45 -14.82 0.91
N ARG A 102 -6.62 -15.93 1.64
CA ARG A 102 -5.59 -16.50 2.53
C ARG A 102 -4.32 -16.91 1.80
N PHE A 103 -4.43 -17.33 0.54
CA PHE A 103 -3.28 -17.59 -0.33
C PHE A 103 -2.41 -16.35 -0.63
N ARG A 104 -2.89 -15.14 -0.34
CA ARG A 104 -2.13 -13.88 -0.38
C ARG A 104 -1.76 -13.37 1.01
N LEU A 105 -2.66 -13.47 1.97
CA LEU A 105 -2.45 -12.99 3.34
C LEU A 105 -3.00 -13.99 4.35
N PRO A 106 -2.14 -14.80 5.00
CA PRO A 106 -2.56 -15.75 6.02
C PRO A 106 -3.18 -15.06 7.24
N GLU A 107 -4.21 -15.67 7.84
CA GLU A 107 -4.88 -15.12 9.01
C GLU A 107 -3.97 -14.99 10.24
N SER A 108 -3.01 -15.91 10.41
CA SER A 108 -2.04 -15.86 11.50
C SER A 108 -1.22 -14.57 11.50
N VAL A 109 -0.89 -14.05 10.31
CA VAL A 109 -0.19 -12.76 10.16
C VAL A 109 -1.09 -11.60 10.57
N ILE A 110 -2.40 -11.69 10.28
CA ILE A 110 -3.37 -10.66 10.69
C ILE A 110 -3.56 -10.71 12.20
N ASP A 111 -3.74 -11.90 12.76
CA ASP A 111 -3.93 -12.10 14.21
C ASP A 111 -2.70 -11.59 14.99
N GLU A 112 -1.48 -11.85 14.49
CA GLU A 112 -0.25 -11.32 15.08
C GLU A 112 -0.20 -9.78 15.05
N GLU A 113 -0.35 -9.17 13.86
CA GLU A 113 -0.21 -7.73 13.67
C GLU A 113 -1.31 -6.93 14.38
N THR A 114 -2.54 -7.44 14.41
CA THR A 114 -3.65 -6.83 15.15
C THR A 114 -3.48 -7.04 16.66
N GLY A 115 -2.98 -8.20 17.08
CA GLY A 115 -2.65 -8.50 18.48
C GLY A 115 -1.65 -7.49 19.06
N TYR A 116 -0.58 -7.16 18.32
CA TYR A 116 0.38 -6.13 18.75
C TYR A 116 -0.23 -4.76 19.04
N ILE A 117 -1.35 -4.43 18.39
CA ILE A 117 -2.06 -3.16 18.59
C ILE A 117 -3.00 -3.27 19.78
N LEU A 118 -3.73 -4.37 19.89
CA LEU A 118 -4.65 -4.60 21.01
C LEU A 118 -3.92 -4.75 22.35
N ASP A 119 -2.74 -5.38 22.33
CA ASP A 119 -1.85 -5.54 23.49
C ASP A 119 -1.35 -4.21 24.06
N LEU A 120 -1.54 -3.07 23.36
CA LEU A 120 -1.28 -1.71 23.88
C LEU A 120 -2.38 -1.20 24.81
N GLY A 121 -3.29 -2.06 25.27
CA GLY A 121 -4.42 -1.68 26.14
C GLY A 121 -5.60 -1.07 25.39
N VAL A 122 -5.70 -1.31 24.08
CA VAL A 122 -6.83 -0.84 23.27
C VAL A 122 -8.05 -1.69 23.58
N THR A 123 -9.17 -1.06 23.92
CA THR A 123 -10.43 -1.76 24.15
C THR A 123 -11.07 -2.12 22.82
N PHE A 124 -11.21 -3.41 22.51
CA PHE A 124 -11.87 -3.88 21.30
C PHE A 124 -13.29 -4.38 21.62
N ILE A 125 -14.29 -3.72 21.05
CA ILE A 125 -15.70 -4.09 21.15
C ILE A 125 -16.09 -4.75 19.82
N SER A 126 -16.12 -6.08 19.82
CA SER A 126 -16.47 -6.90 18.65
C SER A 126 -17.96 -7.16 18.55
N GLY A 127 -18.44 -7.51 17.34
CA GLY A 127 -19.85 -7.84 17.12
C GLY A 127 -20.82 -6.66 17.26
N GLN A 128 -20.32 -5.43 17.40
CA GLN A 128 -21.12 -4.23 17.62
C GLN A 128 -20.95 -3.25 16.47
N ARG A 129 -21.95 -3.21 15.59
CA ARG A 129 -22.04 -2.18 14.56
C ARG A 129 -22.48 -0.85 15.22
N VAL A 130 -21.77 0.23 14.92
CA VAL A 130 -22.16 1.57 15.36
C VAL A 130 -23.30 2.08 14.47
N GLU A 131 -24.45 2.34 15.07
CA GLU A 131 -25.67 2.78 14.37
C GLU A 131 -25.87 4.30 14.34
N SER A 132 -25.19 5.04 15.22
CA SER A 132 -25.32 6.50 15.28
C SER A 132 -24.01 7.16 15.71
N MET A 133 -23.47 8.01 14.85
CA MET A 133 -22.29 8.83 15.18
C MET A 133 -22.56 9.76 16.36
N ARG A 134 -23.72 10.45 16.38
CA ARG A 134 -24.12 11.32 17.49
C ARG A 134 -24.30 10.55 18.79
N GLY A 135 -24.92 9.36 18.72
CA GLY A 135 -25.07 8.48 19.86
C GLY A 135 -23.73 8.03 20.43
N LEU A 136 -22.74 7.77 19.57
CA LEU A 136 -21.39 7.42 20.00
C LEU A 136 -20.70 8.60 20.71
N LEU A 137 -20.78 9.81 20.18
CA LEU A 137 -20.19 10.99 20.84
C LEU A 137 -20.83 11.26 22.21
N ALA A 138 -22.14 11.04 22.35
CA ALA A 138 -22.86 11.20 23.61
C ALA A 138 -22.38 10.26 24.75
N GLN A 139 -21.57 9.24 24.44
CA GLN A 139 -20.93 8.36 25.44
C GLN A 139 -19.68 8.98 26.10
N GLY A 140 -19.40 10.25 25.82
CA GLY A 140 -18.32 11.01 26.47
C GLY A 140 -16.94 10.71 25.89
N TYR A 141 -16.84 10.50 24.58
CA TYR A 141 -15.57 10.46 23.86
C TYR A 141 -15.17 11.88 23.44
N ASP A 142 -13.88 12.21 23.54
CA ASP A 142 -13.35 13.53 23.18
C ASP A 142 -13.12 13.67 21.67
N ALA A 143 -12.88 12.54 20.99
CA ALA A 143 -12.84 12.45 19.54
C ALA A 143 -13.35 11.11 19.03
N VAL A 144 -13.91 11.12 17.82
CA VAL A 144 -14.35 9.92 17.10
C VAL A 144 -13.63 9.85 15.75
N PHE A 145 -12.99 8.72 15.47
CA PHE A 145 -12.42 8.39 14.17
C PHE A 145 -13.29 7.39 13.43
N VAL A 146 -13.68 7.72 12.20
CA VAL A 146 -14.48 6.86 11.33
C VAL A 146 -13.60 6.21 10.26
N GLY A 147 -13.30 4.93 10.47
CA GLY A 147 -12.51 4.09 9.58
C GLY A 147 -13.24 2.83 9.13
N CYS A 148 -14.57 2.90 8.96
CA CYS A 148 -15.45 1.77 8.64
C CYS A 148 -15.30 1.24 7.20
N GLY A 149 -14.50 1.91 6.37
CA GLY A 149 -14.27 1.54 4.97
C GLY A 149 -15.50 1.71 4.07
N ALA A 150 -15.52 0.97 2.96
CA ALA A 150 -16.60 0.95 1.97
C ALA A 150 -17.24 -0.46 1.89
N PRO A 151 -18.06 -0.85 2.90
CA PRO A 151 -18.51 -2.23 3.07
C PRO A 151 -19.52 -2.75 2.03
N ARG A 152 -19.98 -1.93 1.08
CA ARG A 152 -21.02 -2.33 0.11
C ARG A 152 -20.52 -2.40 -1.30
N GLY A 153 -20.90 -3.45 -2.03
CA GLY A 153 -20.59 -3.59 -3.44
C GLY A 153 -21.49 -2.70 -4.29
N ARG A 154 -20.98 -2.24 -5.43
CA ARG A 154 -21.82 -1.57 -6.43
C ARG A 154 -22.64 -2.61 -7.18
N GLU A 155 -23.95 -2.41 -7.15
CA GLU A 155 -24.89 -3.21 -7.94
C GLU A 155 -24.72 -2.96 -9.44
N LEU A 156 -24.98 -4.00 -10.22
CA LEU A 156 -25.12 -3.90 -11.67
C LEU A 156 -26.51 -3.36 -11.98
N ASP A 157 -26.58 -2.24 -12.68
CA ASP A 157 -27.82 -1.74 -13.24
C ASP A 157 -27.90 -2.14 -14.72
N LEU A 158 -28.51 -3.28 -15.00
CA LEU A 158 -28.63 -3.85 -16.35
C LEU A 158 -30.01 -4.52 -16.53
N PRO A 159 -30.58 -4.48 -17.76
CA PRO A 159 -31.75 -5.27 -18.10
C PRO A 159 -31.56 -6.76 -17.75
N GLY A 160 -32.57 -7.34 -17.10
CA GLY A 160 -32.61 -8.76 -16.71
C GLY A 160 -31.79 -9.14 -15.46
N ARG A 161 -31.13 -8.17 -14.81
CA ARG A 161 -30.37 -8.37 -13.55
C ARG A 161 -31.22 -8.92 -12.41
N LYS A 162 -32.46 -8.44 -12.28
CA LYS A 162 -33.36 -8.81 -11.16
C LYS A 162 -33.82 -10.26 -11.30
N GLU A 163 -34.17 -10.65 -12.51
CA GLU A 163 -34.62 -11.99 -12.90
C GLU A 163 -33.50 -13.02 -12.76
N ALA A 164 -32.24 -12.60 -12.93
CA ALA A 164 -31.06 -13.43 -12.77
C ALA A 164 -30.42 -13.35 -11.37
N ALA A 165 -31.07 -12.73 -10.37
CA ALA A 165 -30.40 -12.36 -9.12
C ALA A 165 -29.79 -13.50 -8.31
N ALA A 166 -30.38 -14.70 -8.36
CA ALA A 166 -29.85 -15.89 -7.68
C ALA A 166 -28.48 -16.34 -8.20
N HIS A 167 -28.06 -15.91 -9.39
CA HIS A 167 -26.81 -16.28 -10.05
C HIS A 167 -25.83 -15.11 -10.20
N ILE A 168 -26.16 -13.96 -9.61
CA ILE A 168 -25.35 -12.75 -9.70
C ILE A 168 -24.97 -12.33 -8.29
N HIS A 169 -23.67 -12.40 -7.98
CA HIS A 169 -23.15 -12.09 -6.66
C HIS A 169 -22.29 -10.82 -6.71
N LEU A 170 -22.23 -10.08 -5.61
CA LEU A 170 -21.25 -9.02 -5.44
C LEU A 170 -19.90 -9.63 -5.04
N GLY A 171 -18.82 -9.16 -5.66
CA GLY A 171 -17.48 -9.73 -5.46
C GLY A 171 -17.01 -9.64 -4.01
N ILE A 172 -17.38 -8.57 -3.29
CA ILE A 172 -17.00 -8.42 -1.90
C ILE A 172 -17.74 -9.40 -0.97
N ASP A 173 -19.02 -9.62 -1.21
CA ASP A 173 -19.83 -10.54 -0.40
C ASP A 173 -19.40 -11.98 -0.68
N TRP A 174 -19.07 -12.25 -1.94
CA TRP A 174 -18.55 -13.54 -2.37
C TRP A 174 -17.18 -13.85 -1.74
N LEU A 175 -16.22 -12.90 -1.76
CA LEU A 175 -14.92 -13.07 -1.11
C LEU A 175 -15.05 -13.23 0.40
N ALA A 176 -15.91 -12.44 1.06
CA ALA A 176 -16.22 -12.63 2.48
C ALA A 176 -16.75 -14.04 2.76
N SER A 177 -17.67 -14.53 1.93
CA SER A 177 -18.22 -15.88 2.05
C SER A 177 -17.15 -16.96 1.90
N VAL A 178 -16.16 -16.75 1.02
CA VAL A 178 -15.00 -17.64 0.91
C VAL A 178 -14.16 -17.60 2.18
N SER A 179 -13.77 -16.40 2.66
CA SER A 179 -12.94 -16.25 3.86
C SER A 179 -13.57 -16.85 5.12
N PHE A 180 -14.90 -16.77 5.25
CA PHE A 180 -15.64 -17.36 6.36
C PHE A 180 -16.04 -18.84 6.15
N GLY A 181 -15.60 -19.46 5.06
CA GLY A 181 -15.82 -20.88 4.80
C GLY A 181 -17.26 -21.26 4.42
N HIS A 182 -18.06 -20.30 3.94
CA HIS A 182 -19.44 -20.53 3.49
C HIS A 182 -19.53 -21.05 2.05
N ILE A 183 -18.44 -20.99 1.28
CA ILE A 183 -18.38 -21.48 -0.10
C ILE A 183 -17.67 -22.82 -0.15
N THR A 184 -18.40 -23.87 -0.53
CA THR A 184 -17.86 -25.24 -0.72
C THR A 184 -17.89 -25.70 -2.18
N CYS A 185 -18.69 -25.04 -3.03
CA CYS A 185 -18.78 -25.31 -4.45
C CYS A 185 -19.03 -24.01 -5.23
N VAL A 186 -18.74 -24.04 -6.54
CA VAL A 186 -18.90 -22.89 -7.44
C VAL A 186 -19.53 -23.35 -8.75
N ALA A 187 -20.12 -22.41 -9.49
CA ALA A 187 -20.65 -22.70 -10.81
C ALA A 187 -19.51 -23.04 -11.81
N PRO A 188 -19.73 -23.91 -12.81
CA PRO A 188 -18.66 -24.36 -13.71
C PRO A 188 -18.09 -23.25 -14.60
N ARG A 189 -18.93 -22.36 -15.12
CA ARG A 189 -18.52 -21.22 -15.96
C ARG A 189 -18.90 -19.91 -15.27
N VAL A 190 -17.91 -19.11 -14.92
CA VAL A 190 -18.14 -17.87 -14.16
C VAL A 190 -17.56 -16.67 -14.89
N ILE A 191 -18.38 -15.64 -15.04
CA ILE A 191 -17.93 -14.32 -15.50
C ILE A 191 -17.65 -13.44 -14.29
N VAL A 192 -16.48 -12.83 -14.23
CA VAL A 192 -16.15 -11.80 -13.24
C VAL A 192 -16.10 -10.45 -13.95
N LEU A 193 -16.87 -9.48 -13.47
CA LEU A 193 -16.94 -8.14 -14.04
C LEU A 193 -16.04 -7.19 -13.24
N GLY A 194 -15.05 -6.59 -13.90
CA GLY A 194 -14.15 -5.63 -13.27
C GLY A 194 -12.69 -5.86 -13.63
N GLY A 195 -11.80 -5.02 -13.09
CA GLY A 195 -10.35 -5.15 -13.32
C GLY A 195 -9.47 -4.72 -12.16
N GLY A 196 -10.06 -4.45 -10.99
CA GLY A 196 -9.32 -4.16 -9.76
C GLY A 196 -8.97 -5.42 -8.97
N ASN A 197 -8.34 -5.23 -7.81
CA ASN A 197 -7.88 -6.33 -6.96
C ASN A 197 -9.02 -7.29 -6.59
N THR A 198 -10.21 -6.81 -6.23
CA THR A 198 -11.39 -7.65 -5.97
C THR A 198 -11.72 -8.59 -7.14
N ALA A 199 -11.62 -8.12 -8.39
CA ALA A 199 -11.91 -8.94 -9.57
C ALA A 199 -10.86 -10.04 -9.75
N ILE A 200 -9.58 -9.70 -9.58
CA ILE A 200 -8.47 -10.67 -9.66
C ILE A 200 -8.56 -11.71 -8.54
N ASP A 201 -8.74 -11.26 -7.29
CA ASP A 201 -8.85 -12.14 -6.12
C ASP A 201 -10.06 -13.07 -6.22
N THR A 202 -11.21 -12.56 -6.68
CA THR A 202 -12.40 -13.37 -6.96
C THR A 202 -12.10 -14.42 -8.02
N ALA A 203 -11.51 -14.02 -9.15
CA ALA A 203 -11.24 -14.93 -10.26
C ALA A 203 -10.25 -16.04 -9.88
N ARG A 204 -9.17 -15.69 -9.16
CA ARG A 204 -8.17 -16.64 -8.65
C ARG A 204 -8.75 -17.60 -7.62
N SER A 205 -9.65 -17.13 -6.77
CA SER A 205 -10.37 -17.97 -5.80
C SER A 205 -11.32 -18.94 -6.49
N LEU A 206 -12.15 -18.47 -7.44
CA LEU A 206 -13.02 -19.31 -8.26
C LEU A 206 -12.25 -20.38 -9.01
N ARG A 207 -11.09 -20.03 -9.56
CA ARG A 207 -10.22 -20.95 -10.29
C ARG A 207 -9.72 -22.10 -9.41
N ARG A 208 -9.42 -21.84 -8.13
CA ARG A 208 -9.04 -22.86 -7.13
C ARG A 208 -10.19 -23.80 -6.77
N PHE A 209 -11.43 -23.33 -6.87
CA PHE A 209 -12.62 -24.19 -6.79
C PHE A 209 -12.94 -24.94 -8.10
N GLY A 210 -12.07 -24.85 -9.11
CA GLY A 210 -12.20 -25.59 -10.37
C GLY A 210 -13.03 -24.91 -11.45
N ALA A 211 -13.52 -23.69 -11.24
CA ALA A 211 -14.30 -22.97 -12.25
C ALA A 211 -13.46 -22.62 -13.50
N ASN A 212 -14.13 -22.55 -14.64
CA ASN A 212 -13.66 -21.83 -15.82
C ASN A 212 -14.07 -20.37 -15.70
N VAL A 213 -13.09 -19.48 -15.61
CA VAL A 213 -13.30 -18.08 -15.25
C VAL A 213 -12.88 -17.15 -16.37
N THR A 214 -13.78 -16.24 -16.74
CA THR A 214 -13.51 -15.14 -17.67
C THR A 214 -13.73 -13.81 -16.96
N ILE A 215 -12.69 -12.98 -16.90
CA ILE A 215 -12.79 -11.59 -16.48
C ILE A 215 -13.22 -10.74 -17.68
N LEU A 216 -14.35 -10.03 -17.56
CA LEU A 216 -14.74 -9.00 -18.53
C LEU A 216 -14.31 -7.63 -18.01
N TYR A 217 -13.48 -6.94 -18.79
CA TYR A 217 -12.99 -5.62 -18.46
C TYR A 217 -13.24 -4.62 -19.59
N ARG A 218 -13.85 -3.48 -19.26
CA ARG A 218 -14.27 -2.49 -20.26
C ARG A 218 -13.14 -1.67 -20.86
N ARG A 219 -11.92 -1.71 -20.30
CA ARG A 219 -10.74 -1.00 -20.81
C ARG A 219 -9.63 -1.97 -21.22
N THR A 220 -8.45 -1.43 -21.54
CA THR A 220 -7.26 -2.19 -21.90
C THR A 220 -6.52 -2.72 -20.66
N LEU A 221 -5.57 -3.64 -20.86
CA LEU A 221 -4.73 -4.20 -19.79
C LEU A 221 -3.99 -3.11 -19.00
N GLN A 222 -3.46 -2.10 -19.71
CA GLN A 222 -2.69 -1.00 -19.14
C GLN A 222 -3.53 -0.10 -18.22
N ASP A 223 -4.85 -0.08 -18.43
CA ASP A 223 -5.78 0.68 -17.61
C ASP A 223 -6.35 -0.13 -16.43
N MET A 224 -5.98 -1.41 -16.25
CA MET A 224 -6.45 -2.23 -15.14
C MET A 224 -5.94 -1.67 -13.80
N PRO A 225 -6.81 -1.45 -12.80
CA PRO A 225 -6.37 -1.00 -11.48
C PRO A 225 -5.54 -2.02 -10.70
N ALA A 226 -5.70 -3.32 -10.98
CA ALA A 226 -4.94 -4.35 -10.29
C ALA A 226 -3.44 -4.30 -10.66
N HIS A 227 -2.58 -4.69 -9.73
CA HIS A 227 -1.13 -4.70 -9.96
C HIS A 227 -0.75 -5.70 -11.07
N GLU A 228 0.20 -5.34 -11.93
CA GLU A 228 0.63 -6.14 -13.10
C GLU A 228 1.00 -7.60 -12.76
N THR A 229 1.70 -7.81 -11.64
CA THR A 229 2.08 -9.15 -11.16
C THR A 229 0.86 -10.01 -10.86
N GLU A 230 -0.17 -9.45 -10.24
CA GLU A 230 -1.41 -10.18 -9.90
C GLU A 230 -2.20 -10.55 -11.18
N ILE A 231 -2.19 -9.65 -12.17
CA ILE A 231 -2.77 -9.91 -13.49
C ILE A 231 -2.02 -11.04 -14.20
N ALA A 232 -0.68 -11.02 -14.17
CA ALA A 232 0.14 -12.05 -14.77
C ALA A 232 -0.07 -13.42 -14.11
N GLU A 233 -0.10 -13.47 -12.78
CA GLU A 233 -0.38 -14.69 -12.01
C GLU A 233 -1.77 -15.26 -12.32
N ALA A 234 -2.80 -14.42 -12.43
CA ALA A 234 -4.14 -14.87 -12.81
C ALA A 234 -4.15 -15.52 -14.20
N ARG A 235 -3.44 -14.95 -15.16
CA ARG A 235 -3.32 -15.52 -16.52
C ARG A 235 -2.53 -16.83 -16.52
N GLU A 236 -1.47 -16.93 -15.71
CA GLU A 236 -0.69 -18.17 -15.52
C GLU A 236 -1.56 -19.29 -14.94
N GLU A 237 -2.52 -18.95 -14.07
CA GLU A 237 -3.52 -19.88 -13.50
C GLU A 237 -4.64 -20.27 -14.51
N GLY A 238 -4.58 -19.77 -15.74
CA GLY A 238 -5.50 -20.09 -16.83
C GLY A 238 -6.78 -19.25 -16.86
N ILE A 239 -6.81 -18.10 -16.17
CA ILE A 239 -7.97 -17.19 -16.17
C ILE A 239 -7.95 -16.34 -17.44
N ALA A 240 -9.06 -16.39 -18.20
CA ALA A 240 -9.21 -15.57 -19.38
C ALA A 240 -9.53 -14.12 -19.01
N ILE A 241 -8.91 -13.15 -19.69
CA ILE A 241 -9.21 -11.72 -19.52
C ILE A 241 -9.65 -11.17 -20.87
N GLN A 242 -10.95 -10.91 -20.98
CA GLN A 242 -11.54 -10.26 -22.15
C GLN A 242 -11.65 -8.76 -21.92
N MET A 243 -10.69 -8.05 -22.50
CA MET A 243 -10.60 -6.60 -22.47
C MET A 243 -11.57 -5.95 -23.46
N LEU A 244 -11.74 -4.63 -23.32
CA LEU A 244 -12.59 -3.82 -24.18
C LEU A 244 -13.99 -4.42 -24.35
N CYS A 245 -14.54 -4.92 -23.25
CA CYS A 245 -15.82 -5.62 -23.21
C CYS A 245 -16.63 -5.13 -22.00
N SER A 246 -17.89 -4.76 -22.22
CA SER A 246 -18.81 -4.42 -21.14
C SER A 246 -20.15 -5.12 -21.32
N PRO A 247 -20.74 -5.66 -20.24
CA PRO A 247 -22.11 -6.17 -20.30
C PRO A 247 -23.10 -5.02 -20.50
N VAL A 248 -24.15 -5.30 -21.26
CA VAL A 248 -25.28 -4.39 -21.55
C VAL A 248 -26.64 -5.04 -21.27
N GLY A 249 -26.69 -6.35 -20.99
CA GLY A 249 -27.89 -7.05 -20.58
C GLY A 249 -27.58 -8.47 -20.12
N ILE A 250 -28.46 -9.04 -19.28
CA ILE A 250 -28.35 -10.42 -18.82
C ILE A 250 -29.70 -11.08 -19.03
N LYS A 251 -29.71 -12.31 -19.55
CA LYS A 251 -30.93 -13.12 -19.67
C LYS A 251 -30.75 -14.42 -18.91
N ARG A 252 -31.72 -14.75 -18.07
CA ARG A 252 -31.80 -16.05 -17.42
C ARG A 252 -32.35 -17.09 -18.40
N ASN A 253 -31.57 -18.12 -18.67
CA ASN A 253 -32.02 -19.33 -19.36
C ASN A 253 -32.48 -20.39 -18.34
N LYS A 254 -32.84 -21.60 -18.77
CA LYS A 254 -33.21 -22.68 -17.83
C LYS A 254 -32.08 -23.00 -16.84
N ASN A 255 -30.87 -23.24 -17.36
CA ASN A 255 -29.72 -23.69 -16.56
C ASN A 255 -28.47 -22.81 -16.73
N SER A 256 -28.53 -21.73 -17.51
CA SER A 256 -27.42 -20.77 -17.70
C SER A 256 -27.88 -19.31 -17.67
N LEU A 257 -26.93 -18.40 -17.80
CA LEU A 257 -27.08 -16.99 -18.08
C LEU A 257 -26.49 -16.69 -19.47
N SER A 258 -27.23 -15.93 -20.27
CA SER A 258 -26.69 -15.26 -21.46
C SER A 258 -26.37 -13.83 -21.09
N VAL A 259 -25.10 -13.45 -21.11
CA VAL A 259 -24.64 -12.08 -20.87
C VAL A 259 -24.40 -11.41 -22.22
N THR A 260 -25.25 -10.45 -22.58
CA THR A 260 -25.05 -9.63 -23.77
C THR A 260 -24.01 -8.56 -23.46
N CYS A 261 -22.95 -8.55 -24.26
CA CYS A 261 -21.81 -7.64 -24.14
C CYS A 261 -21.67 -6.79 -25.39
N ILE A 262 -21.10 -5.61 -25.24
CA ILE A 262 -20.72 -4.72 -26.34
C ILE A 262 -19.20 -4.55 -26.38
N LYS A 263 -18.60 -4.48 -27.58
CA LYS A 263 -17.18 -4.15 -27.72
C LYS A 263 -16.96 -2.68 -27.42
N MET A 264 -15.83 -2.39 -26.80
CA MET A 264 -15.37 -1.05 -26.47
C MET A 264 -14.17 -0.68 -27.32
N LYS A 265 -13.94 0.62 -27.51
CA LYS A 265 -12.67 1.18 -27.98
C LYS A 265 -12.14 2.20 -26.98
N PRO A 266 -10.82 2.39 -26.88
CA PRO A 266 -10.24 3.50 -26.12
C PRO A 266 -10.68 4.84 -26.72
N GLY A 267 -11.20 5.73 -25.90
CA GLY A 267 -11.42 7.15 -26.20
C GLY A 267 -10.45 8.03 -25.41
N ASP A 268 -10.80 9.31 -25.28
CA ASP A 268 -9.97 10.27 -24.57
C ASP A 268 -9.71 9.88 -23.11
N LYS A 269 -8.55 10.30 -22.59
CA LYS A 269 -8.18 10.06 -21.20
C LYS A 269 -9.12 10.79 -20.25
N ASP A 270 -9.53 10.12 -19.18
CA ASP A 270 -10.27 10.72 -18.07
C ASP A 270 -9.32 11.48 -17.12
N ALA A 271 -9.88 12.11 -16.07
CA ALA A 271 -9.10 12.85 -15.07
C ALA A 271 -8.06 12.01 -14.31
N SER A 272 -8.18 10.68 -14.35
CA SER A 272 -7.17 9.76 -13.79
C SER A 272 -6.07 9.38 -14.80
N GLY A 273 -6.12 9.91 -16.02
CA GLY A 273 -5.17 9.61 -17.10
C GLY A 273 -5.47 8.31 -17.85
N ARG A 274 -6.57 7.62 -17.54
CA ARG A 274 -6.97 6.35 -18.17
C ARG A 274 -7.91 6.58 -19.33
N ALA A 275 -7.79 5.78 -20.40
CA ALA A 275 -8.66 5.92 -21.55
C ALA A 275 -10.14 5.65 -21.17
N ARG A 276 -11.05 6.52 -21.60
CA ARG A 276 -12.49 6.28 -21.44
C ARG A 276 -12.91 5.12 -22.36
N PRO A 277 -13.71 4.15 -21.87
CA PRO A 277 -14.27 3.13 -22.74
C PRO A 277 -15.41 3.74 -23.55
N VAL A 278 -15.35 3.61 -24.88
CA VAL A 278 -16.39 4.08 -25.81
C VAL A 278 -17.04 2.88 -26.48
N PRO A 279 -18.37 2.69 -26.39
CA PRO A 279 -19.06 1.57 -27.02
C PRO A 279 -18.96 1.63 -28.54
N ILE A 280 -18.79 0.48 -29.18
CA ILE A 280 -18.87 0.32 -30.63
C ILE A 280 -20.29 -0.17 -30.94
N ALA A 281 -21.13 0.70 -31.51
CA ALA A 281 -22.50 0.36 -31.84
C ALA A 281 -22.58 -0.83 -32.83
N GLY A 282 -23.56 -1.72 -32.65
CA GLY A 282 -23.75 -2.89 -33.52
C GLY A 282 -22.72 -4.01 -33.32
N SER A 283 -21.91 -3.93 -32.25
CA SER A 283 -20.88 -4.92 -31.94
C SER A 283 -21.30 -5.91 -30.85
N GLU A 284 -22.59 -5.97 -30.54
CA GLU A 284 -23.14 -6.78 -29.47
C GLU A 284 -22.93 -8.28 -29.73
N PHE A 285 -22.54 -9.02 -28.70
CA PHE A 285 -22.38 -10.47 -28.74
C PHE A 285 -22.77 -11.06 -27.39
N THR A 286 -23.03 -12.37 -27.37
CA THR A 286 -23.45 -13.07 -26.15
C THR A 286 -22.31 -13.91 -25.60
N VAL A 287 -22.12 -13.86 -24.28
CA VAL A 287 -21.23 -14.73 -23.52
C VAL A 287 -22.08 -15.58 -22.58
N GLU A 288 -21.91 -16.90 -22.63
CA GLU A 288 -22.61 -17.82 -21.74
C GLU A 288 -21.87 -18.00 -20.42
N ALA A 289 -22.61 -18.01 -19.32
CA ALA A 289 -22.09 -18.28 -17.98
C ALA A 289 -23.13 -19.00 -17.13
N ASP A 290 -22.71 -19.58 -16.02
CA ASP A 290 -23.59 -20.21 -15.03
C ASP A 290 -23.74 -19.34 -13.77
N ALA A 291 -22.77 -18.42 -13.55
CA ALA A 291 -22.84 -17.35 -12.57
C ALA A 291 -22.08 -16.10 -13.04
N VAL A 292 -22.43 -14.94 -12.49
CA VAL A 292 -21.73 -13.67 -12.69
C VAL A 292 -21.33 -13.10 -11.33
N ILE A 293 -20.07 -12.65 -11.20
CA ILE A 293 -19.61 -11.91 -10.02
C ILE A 293 -19.33 -10.46 -10.40
N SER A 294 -20.03 -9.52 -9.75
CA SER A 294 -19.84 -8.08 -9.94
C SER A 294 -18.75 -7.53 -9.02
N ALA A 295 -17.60 -7.17 -9.58
CA ALA A 295 -16.48 -6.55 -8.87
C ALA A 295 -16.16 -5.15 -9.45
N ILE A 296 -17.21 -4.35 -9.68
CA ILE A 296 -17.15 -3.05 -10.36
C ILE A 296 -16.95 -1.84 -9.43
N GLY A 297 -16.71 -2.09 -8.14
CA GLY A 297 -16.41 -1.07 -7.14
C GLY A 297 -17.21 -1.26 -5.85
N GLN A 298 -16.91 -0.41 -4.88
CA GLN A 298 -17.55 -0.40 -3.58
C GLN A 298 -18.07 1.01 -3.24
N ILE A 299 -18.96 1.08 -2.26
CA ILE A 299 -19.55 2.29 -1.68
C ILE A 299 -19.68 2.13 -0.16
N ILE A 300 -19.88 3.23 0.53
CA ILE A 300 -20.08 3.22 1.99
C ILE A 300 -21.51 2.77 2.32
N ALA A 301 -21.68 2.11 3.46
CA ALA A 301 -22.99 1.99 4.09
C ALA A 301 -23.27 3.27 4.89
N ALA A 302 -24.02 4.20 4.30
CA ALA A 302 -24.20 5.55 4.82
C ALA A 302 -25.17 5.65 6.02
N GLU A 303 -25.87 4.57 6.37
CA GLU A 303 -26.83 4.55 7.48
C GLU A 303 -26.12 4.85 8.81
N GLY A 304 -26.64 5.82 9.56
CA GLY A 304 -26.06 6.25 10.84
C GLY A 304 -24.92 7.26 10.74
N PHE A 305 -24.55 7.67 9.53
CA PHE A 305 -23.51 8.67 9.23
C PHE A 305 -24.10 9.99 8.72
N GLU A 306 -25.35 10.31 9.10
CA GLU A 306 -26.03 11.54 8.67
C GLU A 306 -25.20 12.79 9.06
N GLY A 307 -24.92 13.64 8.07
CA GLY A 307 -24.11 14.85 8.24
C GLY A 307 -22.61 14.66 8.05
N LEU A 308 -22.12 13.44 7.84
CA LEU A 308 -20.72 13.17 7.44
C LEU A 308 -20.58 12.79 5.96
N VAL A 309 -21.65 12.25 5.36
CA VAL A 309 -21.66 11.74 3.99
C VAL A 309 -22.11 12.82 3.01
N ASN A 310 -21.40 12.96 1.88
CA ASN A 310 -21.75 13.88 0.81
C ASN A 310 -22.68 13.24 -0.25
N GLY A 311 -23.11 14.04 -1.25
CA GLY A 311 -24.00 13.58 -2.33
C GLY A 311 -23.45 12.46 -3.23
N ARG A 312 -22.21 12.00 -3.01
CA ARG A 312 -21.60 10.86 -3.71
C ARG A 312 -21.57 9.59 -2.87
N GLY A 313 -22.12 9.63 -1.65
CA GLY A 313 -22.13 8.48 -0.74
C GLY A 313 -20.77 8.17 -0.12
N ILE A 314 -19.88 9.17 -0.03
CA ILE A 314 -18.59 9.08 0.67
C ILE A 314 -18.54 10.04 1.86
N ILE A 315 -17.75 9.71 2.90
CA ILE A 315 -17.53 10.63 4.02
C ILE A 315 -16.59 11.75 3.56
N GLU A 316 -16.95 12.99 3.89
CA GLU A 316 -16.14 14.15 3.58
C GLU A 316 -15.21 14.49 4.74
N ALA A 317 -13.90 14.52 4.45
CA ALA A 317 -12.87 14.94 5.38
C ALA A 317 -11.78 15.73 4.66
N ASP A 318 -11.14 16.65 5.37
CA ASP A 318 -10.02 17.42 4.86
C ASP A 318 -8.72 16.61 4.78
N GLY A 319 -7.61 17.24 4.36
CA GLY A 319 -6.30 16.60 4.27
C GLY A 319 -5.75 16.06 5.61
N ASN A 320 -6.24 16.59 6.72
CA ASN A 320 -5.91 16.20 8.09
C ASN A 320 -6.91 15.20 8.66
N SER A 321 -7.81 14.66 7.82
CA SER A 321 -8.87 13.71 8.21
C SER A 321 -9.97 14.34 9.07
N ALA A 322 -10.03 15.65 9.25
CA ALA A 322 -11.11 16.29 10.01
C ALA A 322 -12.37 16.41 9.15
N THR A 323 -13.53 16.12 9.74
CA THR A 323 -14.83 16.23 9.06
C THR A 323 -15.49 17.58 9.36
N GLY A 324 -16.63 17.87 8.72
CA GLY A 324 -17.46 19.04 9.05
C GLY A 324 -18.10 18.99 10.44
N MET A 325 -18.10 17.83 11.12
CA MET A 325 -18.64 17.67 12.47
C MET A 325 -17.52 17.80 13.51
N LYS A 326 -17.67 18.72 14.47
CA LYS A 326 -16.68 18.95 15.52
C LYS A 326 -16.42 17.66 16.30
N GLY A 327 -15.15 17.31 16.47
CA GLY A 327 -14.72 16.09 17.18
C GLY A 327 -14.72 14.82 16.32
N PHE A 328 -15.14 14.90 15.05
CA PHE A 328 -15.15 13.76 14.13
C PHE A 328 -14.04 13.86 13.09
N PHE A 329 -13.34 12.75 12.95
CA PHE A 329 -12.31 12.51 11.96
C PHE A 329 -12.69 11.28 11.13
N ALA A 330 -12.25 11.20 9.88
CA ALA A 330 -12.51 10.06 9.02
C ALA A 330 -11.34 9.76 8.08
N GLY A 331 -11.13 8.50 7.74
CA GLY A 331 -10.03 8.12 6.84
C GLY A 331 -10.12 6.69 6.33
N GLY A 332 -9.15 6.32 5.50
CA GLY A 332 -9.17 5.06 4.76
C GLY A 332 -10.24 5.05 3.67
N ASP A 333 -10.76 3.87 3.34
CA ASP A 333 -11.69 3.71 2.21
C ASP A 333 -13.02 4.46 2.40
N ALA A 334 -13.35 4.83 3.64
CA ALA A 334 -14.52 5.66 3.97
C ALA A 334 -14.40 7.10 3.42
N VAL A 335 -13.19 7.59 3.13
CA VAL A 335 -12.97 8.92 2.55
C VAL A 335 -12.36 8.82 1.16
N LEU A 336 -11.42 7.90 0.97
CA LEU A 336 -10.66 7.75 -0.27
C LEU A 336 -11.41 6.95 -1.36
N GLY A 337 -12.47 6.23 -0.97
CA GLY A 337 -12.98 5.10 -1.76
C GLY A 337 -12.00 3.93 -1.72
N PRO A 338 -12.25 2.86 -2.50
CA PRO A 338 -11.41 1.65 -2.48
C PRO A 338 -9.95 1.99 -2.79
N ALA A 339 -9.09 1.89 -1.78
CA ALA A 339 -7.68 2.26 -1.86
C ALA A 339 -6.78 1.10 -1.41
N THR A 340 -5.48 1.38 -1.26
CA THR A 340 -4.51 0.38 -0.81
C THR A 340 -4.43 0.34 0.71
N VAL A 341 -4.03 -0.81 1.28
CA VAL A 341 -3.78 -0.96 2.73
C VAL A 341 -2.81 0.12 3.23
N THR A 342 -1.80 0.46 2.44
CA THR A 342 -0.84 1.53 2.76
C THR A 342 -1.48 2.92 2.80
N ALA A 343 -2.45 3.20 1.93
CA ALA A 343 -3.17 4.47 1.94
C ALA A 343 -4.05 4.58 3.19
N ALA A 344 -4.72 3.49 3.58
CA ALA A 344 -5.50 3.43 4.82
C ALA A 344 -4.64 3.65 6.07
N ILE A 345 -3.49 2.98 6.19
CA ILE A 345 -2.53 3.21 7.27
C ILE A 345 -2.04 4.67 7.27
N GLY A 346 -1.72 5.22 6.09
CA GLY A 346 -1.28 6.60 5.96
C GLY A 346 -2.35 7.62 6.40
N ALA A 347 -3.62 7.35 6.11
CA ALA A 347 -4.74 8.16 6.59
C ALA A 347 -4.90 8.06 8.11
N GLY A 348 -4.85 6.85 8.69
CA GLY A 348 -4.90 6.65 10.14
C GLY A 348 -3.78 7.37 10.89
N ARG A 349 -2.55 7.35 10.37
CA ARG A 349 -1.42 8.10 10.95
C ARG A 349 -1.65 9.61 10.99
N ARG A 350 -2.14 10.19 9.89
CA ARG A 350 -2.48 11.62 9.84
C ARG A 350 -3.61 11.94 10.81
N ALA A 351 -4.64 11.10 10.84
CA ALA A 351 -5.78 11.27 11.74
C ALA A 351 -5.36 11.21 13.21
N ALA A 352 -4.49 10.27 13.61
CA ALA A 352 -3.99 10.19 15.00
C ALA A 352 -3.30 11.49 15.43
N ALA A 353 -2.41 12.03 14.58
CA ALA A 353 -1.75 13.30 14.85
C ALA A 353 -2.74 14.48 14.91
N ALA A 354 -3.74 14.49 14.03
CA ALA A 354 -4.79 15.51 13.99
C ALA A 354 -5.71 15.45 15.22
N ILE A 355 -6.11 14.26 15.65
CA ILE A 355 -6.90 14.02 16.88
C ILE A 355 -6.13 14.51 18.10
N GLY A 356 -4.84 14.15 18.23
CA GLY A 356 -4.01 14.60 19.34
C GLY A 356 -3.88 16.13 19.39
N ALA A 357 -3.65 16.78 18.25
CA ALA A 357 -3.61 18.24 18.17
C ALA A 357 -4.96 18.88 18.52
N TYR A 358 -6.07 18.32 18.03
CA TYR A 358 -7.42 18.79 18.28
C TYR A 358 -7.79 18.75 19.77
N ILE A 359 -7.51 17.63 20.44
CA ILE A 359 -7.78 17.46 21.87
C ILE A 359 -6.97 18.46 22.71
N GLN A 360 -5.75 18.79 22.27
CA GLN A 360 -4.90 19.80 22.90
C GLN A 360 -5.28 21.25 22.55
N GLY A 361 -6.36 21.46 21.80
CA GLY A 361 -6.82 22.79 21.38
C GLY A 361 -6.00 23.41 20.23
N GLY A 362 -5.15 22.63 19.58
CA GLY A 362 -4.32 23.03 18.45
C GLY A 362 -4.84 22.55 17.10
N GLN A 363 -4.03 22.77 16.06
CA GLN A 363 -4.25 22.24 14.71
C GLN A 363 -3.02 21.48 14.25
N PHE A 364 -3.24 20.29 13.68
CA PHE A 364 -2.15 19.55 13.07
C PHE A 364 -1.72 20.23 11.77
N LYS A 365 -0.42 20.46 11.65
CA LYS A 365 0.21 20.98 10.44
C LYS A 365 1.07 19.89 9.83
N ASP A 366 0.65 19.38 8.67
CA ASP A 366 1.52 18.53 7.87
C ASP A 366 2.65 19.41 7.31
N ASN A 367 3.87 19.20 7.82
CA ASN A 367 5.06 19.92 7.36
C ASN A 367 5.55 19.41 5.99
N GLY A 368 4.82 18.47 5.38
CA GLY A 368 5.16 17.87 4.11
C GLY A 368 6.35 16.92 4.21
N LYS A 369 6.63 16.23 3.11
CA LYS A 369 7.87 15.45 2.97
C LYS A 369 8.93 16.35 2.35
N LEU A 370 10.11 16.39 2.95
CA LEU A 370 11.28 16.93 2.29
C LEU A 370 11.69 15.94 1.18
N GLU A 371 11.34 16.23 -0.07
CA GLU A 371 11.77 15.44 -1.21
C GLU A 371 13.11 15.99 -1.72
N ILE A 372 14.17 15.17 -1.59
CA ILE A 372 15.47 15.48 -2.17
C ILE A 372 15.49 14.86 -3.58
N SER A 373 15.43 15.71 -4.61
CA SER A 373 15.54 15.26 -6.00
C SER A 373 16.98 14.90 -6.34
N TYR A 374 17.17 13.71 -6.91
CA TYR A 374 18.46 13.22 -7.39
C TYR A 374 18.56 13.17 -8.92
N LYS A 375 17.73 13.96 -9.63
CA LYS A 375 17.77 14.05 -11.10
C LYS A 375 19.11 14.65 -11.54
N GLY A 376 19.78 14.02 -12.51
CA GLY A 376 21.06 14.50 -13.07
C GLY A 376 22.32 14.14 -12.27
N MET A 377 22.20 13.49 -11.11
CA MET A 377 23.37 13.09 -10.34
C MET A 377 23.98 11.79 -10.88
N PRO A 378 25.26 11.78 -11.30
CA PRO A 378 25.91 10.59 -11.81
C PRO A 378 25.91 9.49 -10.76
N LEU A 379 25.52 8.29 -11.16
CA LEU A 379 25.55 7.09 -10.34
C LEU A 379 26.63 6.19 -10.92
N ASN A 380 27.69 5.96 -10.15
CA ASN A 380 28.76 5.05 -10.54
C ASN A 380 28.28 3.61 -10.67
N ASP A 381 29.08 2.80 -11.37
CA ASP A 381 28.85 1.38 -11.61
C ASP A 381 28.63 0.64 -10.26
N TYR A 382 27.45 0.05 -10.11
CA TYR A 382 27.08 -0.78 -8.96
C TYR A 382 27.02 -2.24 -9.41
N ASP A 383 27.32 -3.16 -8.49
CA ASP A 383 27.24 -4.59 -8.75
C ASP A 383 25.94 -4.97 -9.50
N LYS A 384 26.12 -5.66 -10.64
CA LYS A 384 25.05 -6.20 -11.48
C LYS A 384 24.49 -7.46 -10.85
N ILE A 385 23.83 -7.28 -9.71
CA ILE A 385 23.14 -8.34 -8.99
C ILE A 385 21.74 -8.48 -9.59
N PRO A 386 21.32 -9.65 -10.10
CA PRO A 386 19.96 -9.85 -10.60
C PRO A 386 18.90 -9.58 -9.53
N ARG A 387 17.72 -9.08 -9.92
CA ARG A 387 16.63 -8.84 -8.98
C ARG A 387 16.11 -10.18 -8.47
N ASN A 388 16.04 -10.33 -7.15
CA ASN A 388 15.35 -11.46 -6.55
C ASN A 388 13.85 -11.17 -6.41
N ARG A 389 13.04 -11.89 -7.19
CA ARG A 389 11.58 -11.75 -7.19
C ARG A 389 10.90 -12.64 -6.15
N GLY A 390 11.67 -13.49 -5.47
CA GLY A 390 11.21 -14.64 -4.70
C GLY A 390 10.75 -15.78 -5.61
N SER A 391 10.38 -16.90 -5.00
CA SER A 391 9.78 -18.03 -5.71
C SER A 391 8.26 -18.02 -5.57
N LEU A 392 7.58 -18.50 -6.61
CA LEU A 392 6.16 -18.79 -6.57
C LEU A 392 5.97 -20.30 -6.64
N LEU A 393 4.94 -20.82 -5.98
CA LEU A 393 4.53 -22.21 -6.16
C LEU A 393 4.18 -22.50 -7.63
N PRO A 394 4.39 -23.71 -8.14
CA PRO A 394 3.89 -24.10 -9.47
C PRO A 394 2.36 -23.97 -9.55
N VAL A 395 1.82 -23.61 -10.71
CA VAL A 395 0.37 -23.43 -10.91
C VAL A 395 -0.44 -24.65 -10.44
N ALA A 396 0.03 -25.86 -10.75
CA ALA A 396 -0.63 -27.09 -10.33
C ALA A 396 -0.77 -27.22 -8.80
N GLU A 397 0.15 -26.65 -8.02
CA GLU A 397 0.09 -26.62 -6.57
C GLU A 397 -0.77 -25.44 -6.06
N ARG A 398 -0.66 -24.26 -6.70
CA ARG A 398 -1.50 -23.09 -6.37
C ARG A 398 -3.00 -23.41 -6.45
N LEU A 399 -3.40 -24.27 -7.39
CA LEU A 399 -4.79 -24.62 -7.65
C LEU A 399 -5.35 -25.72 -6.75
N ARG A 400 -4.51 -26.44 -5.99
CA ARG A 400 -4.96 -27.56 -5.14
C ARG A 400 -5.63 -27.13 -3.84
N ASN A 401 -5.26 -25.96 -3.33
CA ASN A 401 -5.72 -25.49 -2.02
C ASN A 401 -5.86 -23.97 -2.02
N ILE A 402 -7.04 -23.48 -1.61
CA ILE A 402 -7.34 -22.05 -1.53
C ILE A 402 -6.62 -21.33 -0.37
N GLU A 403 -6.10 -22.10 0.57
CA GLU A 403 -5.43 -21.60 1.77
C GLU A 403 -3.92 -21.42 1.58
N THR A 404 -3.33 -22.14 0.61
CA THR A 404 -1.88 -22.21 0.45
C THR A 404 -1.31 -20.88 -0.03
N GLU A 405 -0.44 -20.26 0.78
CA GLU A 405 0.28 -19.04 0.38
C GLU A 405 1.13 -19.30 -0.87
N VAL A 406 0.87 -18.57 -1.96
CA VAL A 406 1.50 -18.85 -3.26
C VAL A 406 2.88 -18.24 -3.43
N HIS A 407 3.13 -17.15 -2.71
CA HIS A 407 4.40 -16.44 -2.70
C HIS A 407 5.27 -17.03 -1.60
N LEU A 408 6.38 -17.66 -1.97
CA LEU A 408 7.30 -18.22 -0.99
C LEU A 408 8.17 -17.12 -0.37
N PRO A 409 8.64 -17.32 0.88
CA PRO A 409 9.67 -16.46 1.46
C PRO A 409 10.91 -16.40 0.55
N ILE A 410 11.64 -15.29 0.63
CA ILE A 410 12.97 -15.22 0.04
C ILE A 410 13.94 -15.94 1.00
N GLU A 411 14.77 -16.83 0.46
CA GLU A 411 15.77 -17.59 1.23
C GLU A 411 16.90 -16.68 1.75
N ALA A 412 17.57 -17.06 2.82
CA ALA A 412 18.53 -16.18 3.51
C ALA A 412 19.67 -15.65 2.61
N ASP A 413 20.18 -16.48 1.70
CA ASP A 413 21.21 -16.10 0.72
C ASP A 413 20.67 -15.09 -0.32
N GLN A 414 19.45 -15.32 -0.79
CA GLN A 414 18.72 -14.45 -1.70
C GLN A 414 18.39 -13.09 -1.07
N VAL A 415 18.10 -13.05 0.23
CA VAL A 415 17.87 -11.81 0.99
C VAL A 415 19.09 -10.91 0.93
N LEU A 416 20.27 -11.46 1.19
CA LEU A 416 21.53 -10.72 1.18
C LEU A 416 21.85 -10.18 -0.23
N ALA A 417 21.60 -10.98 -1.27
CA ALA A 417 21.76 -10.55 -2.65
C ALA A 417 20.83 -9.37 -2.98
N GLU A 418 19.54 -9.46 -2.65
CA GLU A 418 18.57 -8.40 -2.92
C GLU A 418 18.87 -7.13 -2.10
N ALA A 419 19.26 -7.28 -0.83
CA ALA A 419 19.65 -6.15 0.01
C ALA A 419 20.88 -5.40 -0.55
N ARG A 420 21.83 -6.11 -1.17
CA ARG A 420 23.01 -5.51 -1.82
C ARG A 420 22.68 -4.70 -3.08
N ARG A 421 21.50 -4.89 -3.70
CA ARG A 421 21.02 -4.01 -4.79
C ARG A 421 20.67 -2.61 -4.30
N CYS A 422 20.40 -2.43 -2.99
CA CYS A 422 20.04 -1.14 -2.42
C CYS A 422 21.22 -0.15 -2.41
N ILE A 423 21.06 0.97 -3.11
CA ILE A 423 22.05 2.06 -3.17
C ILE A 423 21.94 3.08 -2.02
N ARG A 424 21.20 2.74 -0.95
CA ARG A 424 21.14 3.48 0.33
C ARG A 424 20.71 4.95 0.22
N CYS A 425 19.97 5.32 -0.81
CA CYS A 425 19.64 6.71 -1.14
C CYS A 425 18.57 7.39 -0.24
N GLY A 426 18.10 6.73 0.84
CA GLY A 426 16.89 7.14 1.57
C GLY A 426 17.07 7.42 3.07
N SER A 427 18.30 7.56 3.57
CA SER A 427 18.53 7.68 5.02
C SER A 427 18.28 9.09 5.56
N LEU A 428 17.01 9.46 5.79
CA LEU A 428 16.54 10.81 6.23
C LEU A 428 17.19 11.38 7.51
N LYS A 429 18.00 10.62 8.23
CA LYS A 429 18.73 11.08 9.41
C LYS A 429 20.04 10.32 9.53
N SER A 430 21.10 10.90 8.99
CA SER A 430 22.44 10.58 9.44
C SER A 430 22.77 11.46 10.64
N SER A 431 23.00 10.83 11.79
CA SER A 431 23.70 11.49 12.89
C SER A 431 25.17 11.16 12.71
N PHE A 432 25.88 12.01 11.96
CA PHE A 432 27.35 11.93 11.92
C PHE A 432 27.89 12.52 13.22
N VAL A 433 28.65 11.74 13.97
CA VAL A 433 29.46 12.25 15.09
C VAL A 433 30.81 12.66 14.49
N GLY A 434 31.20 13.93 14.63
CA GLY A 434 32.54 14.40 14.23
C GLY A 434 32.65 15.24 12.94
N MET A 435 31.55 15.58 12.26
CA MET A 435 31.56 16.50 11.11
C MET A 435 30.61 17.69 11.34
N PRO A 436 31.14 18.88 11.69
CA PRO A 436 30.33 20.10 11.83
C PRO A 436 29.64 20.53 10.53
N TYR A 437 30.25 20.24 9.38
CA TYR A 437 29.81 20.75 8.06
C TYR A 437 28.69 19.92 7.40
N PHE A 438 28.77 18.58 7.47
CA PHE A 438 27.80 17.67 6.82
C PHE A 438 26.62 17.28 7.73
N GLY A 439 26.56 17.86 8.93
CA GLY A 439 25.91 17.33 10.13
C GLY A 439 24.39 17.16 10.13
N LYS A 440 23.66 17.33 9.02
CA LYS A 440 22.19 17.10 8.99
C LYS A 440 21.61 16.48 7.71
N ILE A 441 22.35 16.35 6.60
CA ILE A 441 21.76 16.02 5.27
C ILE A 441 22.51 14.90 4.50
N CYS A 442 23.67 14.44 4.94
CA CYS A 442 24.40 13.42 4.17
C CYS A 442 23.74 12.02 4.27
N LEU A 443 23.20 11.45 3.19
CA LEU A 443 22.53 10.14 3.24
C LEU A 443 23.45 8.94 2.92
N ALA A 444 24.78 9.10 3.06
CA ALA A 444 25.79 8.07 2.77
C ALA A 444 25.70 7.47 1.34
N CYS A 445 25.27 8.29 0.37
CA CYS A 445 25.10 7.89 -1.03
C CYS A 445 26.41 7.76 -1.83
N ARG A 446 27.57 8.09 -1.22
CA ARG A 446 28.91 8.11 -1.83
C ARG A 446 29.08 9.02 -3.07
N ASN A 447 28.03 9.70 -3.52
CA ASN A 447 28.13 10.59 -4.69
C ASN A 447 29.18 11.69 -4.51
N CYS A 448 29.40 12.18 -3.28
CA CYS A 448 30.44 13.16 -3.00
C CYS A 448 31.87 12.61 -3.22
N GLU A 449 32.12 11.31 -2.99
CA GLU A 449 33.39 10.65 -3.34
C GLU A 449 33.54 10.51 -4.86
N VAL A 450 32.44 10.22 -5.57
CA VAL A 450 32.40 10.09 -7.03
C VAL A 450 32.67 11.41 -7.76
N VAL A 451 32.01 12.49 -7.32
CA VAL A 451 32.12 13.81 -7.97
C VAL A 451 33.28 14.64 -7.43
N CYS A 452 34.02 14.16 -6.42
CA CYS A 452 35.15 14.89 -5.87
C CYS A 452 36.26 14.94 -6.93
N PRO A 453 36.55 16.11 -7.54
CA PRO A 453 37.53 16.23 -8.62
C PRO A 453 38.93 15.83 -8.15
N ASN A 454 39.15 16.01 -6.85
CA ASN A 454 40.43 15.90 -6.18
C ASN A 454 40.57 14.57 -5.41
N GLN A 455 39.61 13.65 -5.45
CA GLN A 455 39.63 12.41 -4.64
C GLN A 455 39.94 12.66 -3.15
N ALA A 456 39.55 13.83 -2.63
CA ALA A 456 39.85 14.29 -1.28
C ALA A 456 38.98 13.59 -0.20
N LEU A 457 38.03 12.76 -0.65
CA LEU A 457 37.10 11.98 0.13
C LEU A 457 37.25 10.51 -0.25
N ARG A 458 37.45 9.63 0.74
CA ARG A 458 37.42 8.18 0.55
C ARG A 458 36.56 7.54 1.63
N PHE A 459 35.53 6.79 1.24
CA PHE A 459 34.70 6.06 2.21
C PHE A 459 35.30 4.66 2.43
N PRO A 460 35.70 4.27 3.65
CA PRO A 460 36.17 2.92 3.90
C PRO A 460 35.06 1.89 3.63
N HIS A 461 35.48 0.66 3.30
CA HIS A 461 34.58 -0.40 2.81
C HIS A 461 33.73 -1.07 3.91
N PHE A 462 33.96 -0.76 5.19
CA PHE A 462 33.27 -1.39 6.31
C PHE A 462 32.63 -0.35 7.23
N TYR A 463 31.48 -0.70 7.79
CA TYR A 463 30.81 0.02 8.87
C TYR A 463 31.01 -0.75 10.17
N THR A 464 31.25 -0.04 11.27
CA THR A 464 31.05 -0.55 12.63
C THR A 464 29.77 0.07 13.17
N VAL A 465 28.86 -0.76 13.68
CA VAL A 465 27.69 -0.29 14.42
C VAL A 465 28.11 -0.24 15.89
N GLU A 466 28.29 0.96 16.42
CA GLU A 466 28.62 1.15 17.83
C GLU A 466 27.41 1.80 18.52
N LYS A 467 26.85 1.12 19.53
CA LYS A 467 25.70 1.60 20.33
C LYS A 467 24.49 2.05 19.48
N GLY A 468 24.17 1.30 18.43
CA GLY A 468 23.02 1.57 17.55
C GLY A 468 23.19 2.80 16.65
N ARG A 469 24.41 3.34 16.54
CA ARG A 469 24.77 4.43 15.63
C ARG A 469 25.80 3.93 14.64
N TRP A 470 25.67 4.38 13.39
CA TRP A 470 26.62 4.09 12.33
C TRP A 470 27.90 4.89 12.57
N HIS A 471 29.03 4.21 12.80
CA HIS A 471 30.34 4.85 12.90
C HIS A 471 31.04 4.80 11.54
N TYR A 472 31.55 5.94 11.07
CA TYR A 472 32.40 6.05 9.89
C TYR A 472 33.72 6.70 10.30
N GLU A 473 34.85 6.05 10.02
CA GLU A 473 36.15 6.70 10.04
C GLU A 473 36.39 7.31 8.65
N PHE A 474 36.42 8.63 8.56
CA PHE A 474 36.88 9.30 7.34
C PHE A 474 38.40 9.36 7.39
N ASP A 475 39.07 8.78 6.39
CA ASP A 475 40.49 9.06 6.18
C ASP A 475 40.62 10.26 5.24
N TYR A 476 41.25 11.32 5.74
CA TYR A 476 41.60 12.50 4.95
C TYR A 476 43.06 12.38 4.55
N PRO A 477 43.38 11.87 3.35
CA PRO A 477 44.76 11.75 2.93
C PRO A 477 45.43 13.13 3.02
N LYS A 478 46.68 13.16 3.49
CA LYS A 478 47.45 14.42 3.66
C LYS A 478 47.52 15.24 2.37
N LYS A 479 47.38 14.58 1.21
CA LYS A 479 47.32 15.17 -0.12
C LYS A 479 46.12 14.59 -0.86
N ALA A 480 45.35 15.44 -1.52
CA ALA A 480 44.36 15.04 -2.50
C ALA A 480 45.01 14.39 -3.73
N GLY A 481 44.23 13.70 -4.57
CA GLY A 481 44.64 13.29 -5.91
C GLY A 481 45.20 14.48 -6.69
N GLY A 482 46.31 14.28 -7.40
CA GLY A 482 47.03 15.36 -8.08
C GLY A 482 48.01 16.17 -7.21
N GLY A 483 48.15 15.85 -5.92
CA GLY A 483 49.19 16.44 -5.05
C GLY A 483 48.79 17.72 -4.31
N TYR A 484 47.54 18.16 -4.42
CA TYR A 484 47.02 19.36 -3.77
C TYR A 484 46.74 19.16 -2.27
N PRO A 485 46.77 20.22 -1.44
CA PRO A 485 46.35 20.18 -0.05
C PRO A 485 44.86 19.80 0.07
N ASN A 486 44.50 18.96 1.03
CA ASN A 486 43.10 18.59 1.26
C ASN A 486 42.36 19.74 1.98
N PRO A 487 41.38 20.42 1.33
CA PRO A 487 40.70 21.59 1.91
C PRO A 487 39.88 21.25 3.16
N LEU A 488 39.49 19.99 3.36
CA LEU A 488 38.79 19.52 4.57
C LEU A 488 39.71 19.42 5.80
N ARG A 489 41.02 19.65 5.63
CA ARG A 489 41.99 19.78 6.72
C ARG A 489 42.42 21.22 6.97
N ALA A 490 41.88 22.19 6.24
CA ALA A 490 42.11 23.61 6.51
C ALA A 490 41.37 24.01 7.80
N ALA A 491 41.96 24.91 8.59
CA ALA A 491 41.34 25.42 9.81
C ALA A 491 40.04 26.18 9.52
N GLU A 492 39.95 26.81 8.34
CA GLU A 492 38.79 27.53 7.83
C GLU A 492 38.62 27.25 6.33
N ALA A 493 37.38 27.13 5.87
CA ALA A 493 37.08 26.98 4.45
C ALA A 493 37.23 28.34 3.74
N PRO A 494 37.71 28.39 2.49
CA PRO A 494 37.73 29.63 1.73
C PRO A 494 36.31 30.21 1.57
N GLU A 495 36.17 31.52 1.42
CA GLU A 495 34.85 32.11 1.15
C GLU A 495 34.29 31.58 -0.19
N PHE A 496 33.01 31.18 -0.25
CA PHE A 496 32.40 30.61 -1.47
C PHE A 496 32.64 31.52 -2.68
N ASN A 497 32.48 32.83 -2.50
CA ASN A 497 32.69 33.84 -3.53
C ASN A 497 34.13 33.87 -4.09
N ALA A 498 35.12 33.44 -3.31
CA ALA A 498 36.52 33.41 -3.72
C ALA A 498 36.83 32.23 -4.66
N ILE A 499 36.02 31.17 -4.63
CA ILE A 499 36.24 29.95 -5.41
C ILE A 499 35.10 29.62 -6.39
N ALA A 500 33.96 30.32 -6.31
CA ALA A 500 32.74 30.02 -7.09
C ALA A 500 32.97 29.96 -8.60
N SER A 501 33.91 30.75 -9.15
CA SER A 501 34.25 30.73 -10.57
C SER A 501 35.03 29.49 -11.01
N GLN A 502 35.59 28.74 -10.06
CA GLN A 502 36.40 27.54 -10.26
C GLN A 502 35.59 26.26 -10.01
N LEU A 503 34.37 26.38 -9.46
CA LEU A 503 33.50 25.26 -9.14
C LEU A 503 32.52 24.98 -10.29
N THR A 504 32.27 23.70 -10.56
CA THR A 504 31.15 23.27 -11.40
C THR A 504 29.81 23.52 -10.70
N GLU A 505 28.70 23.53 -11.44
CA GLU A 505 27.35 23.70 -10.85
C GLU A 505 27.01 22.64 -9.81
N THR A 506 27.55 21.42 -9.95
CA THR A 506 27.38 20.36 -8.94
C THR A 506 28.24 20.62 -7.71
N GLU A 507 29.48 21.08 -7.89
CA GLU A 507 30.38 21.43 -6.78
C GLU A 507 29.89 22.65 -6.00
N LYS A 508 29.26 23.63 -6.66
CA LYS A 508 28.64 24.81 -6.01
C LYS A 508 27.49 24.43 -5.07
N VAL A 509 26.77 23.36 -5.36
CA VAL A 509 25.67 22.85 -4.51
C VAL A 509 26.20 22.05 -3.32
N ILE A 510 27.40 21.49 -3.45
CA ILE A 510 28.06 20.68 -2.41
C ILE A 510 28.85 21.56 -1.42
N TYR A 511 29.43 22.67 -1.90
CA TYR A 511 30.12 23.68 -1.10
C TYR A 511 29.17 24.42 -0.17
#